data_AF-A0A3N4MF75-F1
#
_entry.id   AF-A0A3N4MF75-F1
#
_cell.length_a   1.000
_cell.length_b   1.000
_cell.length_c   1.000
_cell.angle_alpha   90.00
_cell.angle_beta   90.00
_cell.angle_gamma   90.00
#
_symmetry.space_group_name_H-M   'P 1'
#
loop_
_entity.id
_entity.type
_entity.pdbx_description
1 polymer ?
#
loop_
_entity_poly.entity_id
_entity_poly.type
_entity_poly.pdbx_seq_one_letter_code
_entity_poly.pdbx_strand_id
1 'polypeptide(L)'
;MNQLYKKLIQAVACLFLLWAAASCNKETEYGPSPYNRVESFSVAAGTETILASIVGDSIVVYWPSHIPQPEKINPQIIVTENASVTPTSGTAVNFRTGTAFTVKAQSGAEKKFYLKVIMNQPPIQVAEQSYSAVKGGSLVVDNGTVMRYFERDAAKTKFFIIDDQNTTTELPLEFFISGNGESSMRISVPDVAAVKVGAYKLRITSGIHTYTSANKIFGVLYGARPVADEVSTPVTVKQGGTITFQGSGFIDMQEARVFGYNADWSEKEVASLPVESFTATTVTYRIPATFPAGVYELGGWDTNGIFIALRTSDYMGFWRWDKVQKNYVNIDGSTSFTVTP
;
A
#
# COMPACT_ATOMS: atom_id res chain seq x y z
N MET A 1 63.98 -71.79 57.56
CA MET A 1 62.54 -71.59 57.32
C MET A 1 62.05 -70.59 58.36
N ASN A 2 61.62 -69.38 58.06
CA ASN A 2 60.60 -69.13 57.05
C ASN A 2 60.62 -67.64 56.60
N GLN A 3 61.80 -67.12 56.23
CA GLN A 3 61.93 -65.87 55.44
C GLN A 3 61.05 -65.92 54.18
N LEU A 4 60.88 -67.12 53.60
CA LEU A 4 59.89 -67.38 52.54
C LEU A 4 58.43 -67.16 53.02
N TYR A 5 58.08 -67.53 54.25
CA TYR A 5 56.73 -67.39 54.83
C TYR A 5 56.42 -65.94 55.22
N LYS A 6 57.41 -65.15 55.65
CA LYS A 6 57.25 -63.70 55.84
C LYS A 6 57.01 -62.98 54.52
N LYS A 7 57.73 -63.37 53.45
CA LYS A 7 57.47 -62.87 52.08
C LYS A 7 56.13 -63.35 51.52
N LEU A 8 55.70 -64.56 51.85
CA LEU A 8 54.39 -65.10 51.46
C LEU A 8 53.23 -64.38 52.17
N ILE A 9 53.38 -64.08 53.48
CA ILE A 9 52.39 -63.30 54.25
C ILE A 9 52.35 -61.85 53.78
N GLN A 10 53.50 -61.23 53.46
CA GLN A 10 53.52 -59.90 52.84
C GLN A 10 52.93 -59.88 51.43
N ALA A 11 53.17 -60.93 50.62
CA ALA A 11 52.58 -61.05 49.30
C ALA A 11 51.06 -61.27 49.37
N VAL A 12 50.57 -62.09 50.31
CA VAL A 12 49.13 -62.33 50.51
C VAL A 12 48.44 -61.11 51.13
N ALA A 13 49.07 -60.39 52.06
CA ALA A 13 48.56 -59.14 52.59
C ALA A 13 48.51 -58.03 51.52
N CYS A 14 49.53 -57.93 50.65
CA CYS A 14 49.50 -57.02 49.49
C CYS A 14 48.45 -57.43 48.46
N LEU A 15 48.21 -58.73 48.24
CA LEU A 15 47.18 -59.23 47.32
C LEU A 15 45.76 -58.97 47.86
N PHE A 16 45.56 -59.06 49.18
CA PHE A 16 44.29 -58.74 49.84
C PHE A 16 44.02 -57.21 49.87
N LEU A 17 45.07 -56.39 50.02
CA LEU A 17 44.99 -54.93 49.88
C LEU A 17 44.73 -54.49 48.42
N LEU A 18 45.22 -55.25 47.43
CA LEU A 18 44.95 -55.00 46.01
C LEU A 18 43.52 -55.41 45.59
N TRP A 19 42.89 -56.38 46.25
CA TRP A 19 41.50 -56.75 45.99
C TRP A 19 40.47 -55.80 46.66
N ALA A 20 40.82 -55.18 47.79
CA ALA A 20 39.95 -54.20 48.44
C ALA A 20 39.83 -52.87 47.67
N ALA A 21 40.77 -52.56 46.77
CA ALA A 21 40.75 -51.34 45.95
C ALA A 21 39.97 -51.49 44.63
N ALA A 22 39.57 -52.71 44.24
CA ALA A 22 38.97 -52.99 42.93
C ALA A 22 37.42 -53.02 42.92
N SER A 23 36.76 -52.81 44.07
CA SER A 23 35.29 -52.89 44.16
C SER A 23 34.60 -51.56 44.47
N CYS A 24 35.28 -50.43 44.28
CA CYS A 24 34.64 -49.12 44.28
C CYS A 24 34.27 -48.74 42.83
N ASN A 25 33.36 -49.48 42.22
CA ASN A 25 32.62 -48.95 41.07
C ASN A 25 31.71 -47.85 41.62
N LYS A 26 32.18 -46.61 41.56
CA LYS A 26 31.33 -45.44 41.81
C LYS A 26 30.35 -45.39 40.64
N GLU A 27 29.25 -46.13 40.74
CA GLU A 27 28.07 -45.88 39.92
C GLU A 27 27.66 -44.45 40.26
N THR A 28 27.92 -43.52 39.35
CA THR A 28 27.37 -42.18 39.45
C THR A 28 25.87 -42.29 39.22
N GLU A 29 25.12 -42.50 40.30
CA GLU A 29 23.68 -42.33 40.30
C GLU A 29 23.40 -40.84 40.06
N TYR A 30 23.06 -40.49 38.82
CA TYR A 30 22.63 -39.13 38.50
C TYR A 30 21.27 -38.91 39.17
N GLY A 31 21.22 -38.01 40.15
CA GLY A 31 19.96 -37.57 40.74
C GLY A 31 19.00 -37.04 39.67
N PRO A 32 17.69 -37.05 39.93
CA PRO A 32 16.68 -36.69 38.93
C PRO A 32 16.92 -35.28 38.39
N SER A 33 16.96 -35.15 37.06
CA SER A 33 17.29 -33.91 36.37
C SER A 33 16.32 -32.77 36.76
N PRO A 34 16.82 -31.55 37.06
CA PRO A 34 15.99 -30.38 37.35
C PRO A 34 15.57 -29.59 36.11
N TYR A 35 16.02 -29.99 34.91
CA TYR A 35 15.82 -29.19 33.70
C TYR A 35 14.42 -29.40 33.09
N ASN A 36 13.72 -28.29 32.83
CA ASN A 36 12.36 -28.24 32.30
C ASN A 36 12.22 -27.22 31.16
N ARG A 37 13.08 -27.33 30.14
CA ARG A 37 13.10 -26.39 29.01
C ARG A 37 12.44 -26.99 27.77
N VAL A 38 11.86 -26.12 26.94
CA VAL A 38 11.55 -26.43 25.55
C VAL A 38 12.82 -26.24 24.74
N GLU A 39 13.23 -27.28 24.01
CA GLU A 39 14.40 -27.28 23.14
C GLU A 39 14.02 -26.90 21.72
N SER A 40 12.88 -27.42 21.24
CA SER A 40 12.32 -27.01 19.96
C SER A 40 10.80 -27.06 19.98
N PHE A 41 10.21 -26.22 19.15
CA PHE A 41 8.78 -26.19 18.89
C PHE A 41 8.60 -25.92 17.42
N SER A 42 7.85 -26.79 16.73
CA SER A 42 7.52 -26.61 15.32
C SER A 42 6.05 -26.83 15.05
N VAL A 43 5.55 -26.18 14.01
CA VAL A 43 4.16 -26.26 13.58
C VAL A 43 4.08 -26.33 12.07
N ALA A 44 3.18 -27.18 11.56
CA ALA A 44 2.91 -27.23 10.13
C ALA A 44 2.11 -26.00 9.67
N ALA A 45 2.52 -25.40 8.55
CA ALA A 45 1.85 -24.30 7.88
C ALA A 45 1.67 -24.68 6.40
N GLY A 46 0.55 -25.32 6.06
CA GLY A 46 0.36 -25.89 4.73
C GLY A 46 1.41 -26.97 4.45
N THR A 47 2.26 -26.76 3.43
CA THR A 47 3.38 -27.66 3.09
C THR A 47 4.68 -27.32 3.82
N GLU A 48 4.71 -26.20 4.55
CA GLU A 48 5.90 -25.71 5.24
C GLU A 48 5.89 -26.12 6.72
N THR A 49 7.07 -26.13 7.33
CA THR A 49 7.21 -26.28 8.79
C THR A 49 7.81 -25.00 9.35
N ILE A 50 7.09 -24.37 10.28
CA ILE A 50 7.54 -23.17 10.98
C ILE A 50 8.22 -23.59 12.27
N LEU A 51 9.49 -23.21 12.42
CA LEU A 51 10.23 -23.35 13.67
C LEU A 51 10.00 -22.10 14.54
N ALA A 52 9.65 -22.33 15.81
CA ALA A 52 9.48 -21.24 16.77
C ALA A 52 10.82 -20.82 17.39
N SER A 53 10.89 -19.56 17.79
CA SER A 53 11.98 -19.06 18.64
C SER A 53 11.59 -19.19 20.10
N ILE A 54 12.48 -19.71 20.93
CA ILE A 54 12.27 -19.84 22.38
C ILE A 54 13.02 -18.72 23.10
N VAL A 55 12.28 -17.80 23.72
CA VAL A 55 12.85 -16.63 24.44
C VAL A 55 12.25 -16.58 25.84
N GLY A 56 13.03 -16.98 26.85
CA GLY A 56 12.59 -17.00 28.25
C GLY A 56 11.52 -18.05 28.52
N ASP A 57 10.28 -17.61 28.71
CA ASP A 57 9.06 -18.41 28.82
C ASP A 57 8.16 -18.29 27.57
N SER A 58 8.60 -17.58 26.54
CA SER A 58 7.81 -17.36 25.33
C SER A 58 8.24 -18.31 24.21
N ILE A 59 7.26 -18.94 23.57
CA ILE A 59 7.38 -19.69 22.33
C ILE A 59 6.88 -18.77 21.22
N VAL A 60 7.78 -18.13 20.48
CA VAL A 60 7.45 -17.13 19.47
C VAL A 60 7.34 -17.77 18.09
N VAL A 61 6.15 -17.77 17.51
CA VAL A 61 5.88 -18.27 16.16
C VAL A 61 5.62 -17.10 15.23
N TYR A 62 6.46 -16.96 14.21
CA TYR A 62 6.26 -16.02 13.11
C TYR A 62 5.43 -16.70 12.01
N TRP A 63 4.13 -16.42 11.98
CA TRP A 63 3.21 -17.04 11.04
C TRP A 63 3.24 -16.32 9.69
N PRO A 64 3.47 -16.99 8.55
CA PRO A 64 3.46 -16.35 7.24
C PRO A 64 2.08 -15.78 6.88
N SER A 65 2.02 -14.52 6.45
CA SER A 65 0.74 -13.84 6.17
C SER A 65 -0.01 -14.37 4.94
N HIS A 66 0.66 -15.08 4.05
CA HIS A 66 0.05 -15.67 2.87
C HIS A 66 -0.62 -17.03 3.16
N ILE A 67 -0.43 -17.59 4.36
CA ILE A 67 -1.04 -18.84 4.80
C ILE A 67 -2.16 -18.50 5.80
N PRO A 68 -3.40 -18.94 5.57
CA PRO A 68 -4.49 -18.74 6.53
C PRO A 68 -4.09 -19.28 7.91
N GLN A 69 -4.25 -18.46 8.94
CA GLN A 69 -3.98 -18.88 10.32
C GLN A 69 -5.06 -19.88 10.76
N PRO A 70 -4.70 -21.12 11.13
CA PRO A 70 -5.67 -22.08 11.62
C PRO A 70 -6.08 -21.73 13.06
N GLU A 71 -7.29 -22.13 13.48
CA GLU A 71 -7.73 -21.98 14.87
C GLU A 71 -6.97 -22.90 15.84
N LYS A 72 -6.52 -24.05 15.34
CA LYS A 72 -5.81 -25.08 16.10
C LYS A 72 -4.58 -25.59 15.36
N ILE A 73 -3.57 -26.01 16.12
CA ILE A 73 -2.33 -26.60 15.62
C ILE A 73 -1.98 -27.87 16.38
N ASN A 74 -1.19 -28.75 15.78
CA ASN A 74 -0.61 -29.94 16.40
C ASN A 74 0.92 -29.76 16.48
N PRO A 75 1.44 -29.00 17.46
CA PRO A 75 2.85 -28.67 17.50
C PRO A 75 3.70 -29.89 17.82
N GLN A 76 4.86 -30.01 17.17
CA GLN A 76 5.90 -30.94 17.57
C GLN A 76 6.81 -30.23 18.57
N ILE A 77 6.91 -30.76 19.78
CA ILE A 77 7.62 -30.16 20.91
C ILE A 77 8.69 -31.13 21.37
N ILE A 78 9.95 -30.67 21.37
CA ILE A 78 11.06 -31.36 22.02
C ILE A 78 11.38 -30.60 23.30
N VAL A 79 11.43 -31.33 24.41
CA VAL A 79 11.81 -30.82 25.73
C VAL A 79 13.08 -31.51 26.20
N THR A 80 13.72 -30.97 27.23
CA THR A 80 14.92 -31.55 27.82
C THR A 80 14.75 -33.03 28.15
N GLU A 81 15.82 -33.80 27.99
CA GLU A 81 15.84 -35.23 28.28
C GLU A 81 15.22 -35.55 29.66
N ASN A 82 14.39 -36.59 29.71
CA ASN A 82 13.63 -37.04 30.89
C ASN A 82 12.58 -36.05 31.43
N ALA A 83 12.34 -34.92 30.75
CA ALA A 83 11.20 -34.04 31.03
C ALA A 83 9.95 -34.45 30.23
N SER A 84 8.77 -34.00 30.68
CA SER A 84 7.51 -34.16 29.96
C SER A 84 6.84 -32.80 29.72
N VAL A 85 6.01 -32.70 28.68
CA VAL A 85 5.25 -31.48 28.36
C VAL A 85 3.76 -31.75 28.36
N THR A 86 2.98 -30.82 28.91
CA THR A 86 1.52 -30.82 28.87
C THR A 86 1.02 -29.52 28.22
N PRO A 87 0.20 -29.57 27.16
CA PRO A 87 -0.23 -30.77 26.42
C PRO A 87 0.93 -31.54 25.78
N THR A 88 0.77 -32.86 25.60
CA THR A 88 1.78 -33.71 24.97
C THR A 88 2.05 -33.25 23.53
N SER A 89 3.30 -33.35 23.07
CA SER A 89 3.68 -33.11 21.67
C SER A 89 2.71 -33.83 20.69
N GLY A 90 2.31 -33.14 19.63
CA GLY A 90 1.33 -33.61 18.65
C GLY A 90 -0.15 -33.42 19.06
N THR A 91 -0.45 -33.04 20.30
CA THR A 91 -1.82 -32.76 20.73
C THR A 91 -2.36 -31.49 20.08
N ALA A 92 -3.62 -31.51 19.61
CA ALA A 92 -4.27 -30.34 19.05
C ALA A 92 -4.50 -29.27 20.14
N VAL A 93 -3.99 -28.06 19.93
CA VAL A 93 -4.12 -26.92 20.85
C VAL A 93 -4.58 -25.67 20.10
N ASN A 94 -5.16 -24.70 20.81
CA ASN A 94 -5.57 -23.43 20.20
C ASN A 94 -4.34 -22.65 19.72
N PHE A 95 -4.36 -22.19 18.47
CA PHE A 95 -3.28 -21.41 17.88
C PHE A 95 -3.51 -19.92 18.09
N ARG A 96 -3.29 -19.47 19.33
CA ARG A 96 -3.43 -18.08 19.75
C ARG A 96 -2.39 -17.70 20.78
N THR A 97 -2.04 -16.43 20.83
CA THR A 97 -1.16 -15.88 21.86
C THR A 97 -1.75 -16.17 23.26
N GLY A 98 -0.92 -16.66 24.17
CA GLY A 98 -1.28 -17.06 25.52
C GLY A 98 -1.58 -18.55 25.73
N THR A 99 -1.63 -19.37 24.67
CA THR A 99 -1.73 -20.83 24.83
C THR A 99 -0.54 -21.35 25.64
N ALA A 100 -0.81 -22.03 26.76
CA ALA A 100 0.20 -22.42 27.73
C ALA A 100 0.65 -23.87 27.54
N PHE A 101 1.94 -24.11 27.76
CA PHE A 101 2.58 -25.42 27.83
C PHE A 101 3.33 -25.52 29.15
N THR A 102 3.15 -26.61 29.88
CA THR A 102 3.86 -26.85 31.14
C THR A 102 4.88 -27.95 30.91
N VAL A 103 6.15 -27.63 31.12
CA VAL A 103 7.25 -28.60 31.07
C VAL A 103 7.59 -29.00 32.50
N LYS A 104 7.55 -30.30 32.78
CA LYS A 104 7.86 -30.89 34.08
C LYS A 104 9.15 -31.68 33.99
N ALA A 105 10.15 -31.28 34.78
CA ALA A 105 11.42 -31.97 34.90
C ALA A 105 11.24 -33.34 35.59
N GLN A 106 12.24 -34.22 35.45
CA GLN A 106 12.27 -35.51 36.16
C GLN A 106 12.21 -35.33 37.70
N SER A 107 12.82 -34.27 38.23
CA SER A 107 12.75 -33.89 39.64
C SER A 107 11.37 -33.41 40.11
N GLY A 108 10.43 -33.18 39.18
CA GLY A 108 9.10 -32.63 39.46
C GLY A 108 9.00 -31.10 39.34
N ALA A 109 10.12 -30.38 39.14
CA ALA A 109 10.09 -28.94 38.92
C ALA A 109 9.35 -28.56 37.63
N GLU A 110 8.41 -27.62 37.70
CA GLU A 110 7.60 -27.20 36.56
C GLU A 110 7.98 -25.81 36.06
N LYS A 111 7.93 -25.63 34.74
CA LYS A 111 8.04 -24.33 34.09
C LYS A 111 6.95 -24.19 33.03
N LYS A 112 6.26 -23.05 33.06
CA LYS A 112 5.26 -22.70 32.05
C LYS A 112 5.90 -21.93 30.91
N PHE A 113 5.44 -22.22 29.70
CA PHE A 113 5.77 -21.52 28.48
C PHE A 113 4.48 -21.06 27.80
N TYR A 114 4.52 -19.91 27.13
CA TYR A 114 3.36 -19.31 26.50
C TYR A 114 3.62 -19.07 25.02
N LEU A 115 2.65 -19.48 24.20
CA LEU A 115 2.68 -19.21 22.77
C LEU A 115 2.53 -17.70 22.52
N LYS A 116 3.36 -17.14 21.65
CA LYS A 116 3.24 -15.80 21.11
C LYS A 116 3.17 -15.92 19.59
N VAL A 117 1.99 -15.73 19.02
CA VAL A 117 1.77 -15.77 17.57
C VAL A 117 1.95 -14.36 17.03
N ILE A 118 2.87 -14.19 16.09
CA ILE A 118 3.13 -12.93 15.40
C ILE A 118 2.87 -13.17 13.92
N MET A 119 1.93 -12.43 13.34
CA MET A 119 1.73 -12.45 11.89
C MET A 119 2.93 -11.77 11.22
N ASN A 120 3.68 -12.53 10.43
CA ASN A 120 4.86 -12.07 9.72
C ASN A 120 4.47 -11.45 8.38
N GLN A 121 3.71 -10.36 8.44
CA GLN A 121 3.36 -9.55 7.28
C GLN A 121 4.32 -8.35 7.19
N PRO A 122 5.00 -8.11 6.07
CA PRO A 122 5.72 -6.87 5.86
C PRO A 122 4.75 -5.67 5.76
N PRO A 123 5.16 -4.44 6.12
CA PRO A 123 4.35 -3.26 5.91
C PRO A 123 3.96 -3.09 4.43
N ILE A 124 2.71 -2.66 4.19
CA ILE A 124 2.23 -2.36 2.83
C ILE A 124 3.13 -1.30 2.21
N GLN A 125 3.57 -1.54 0.98
CA GLN A 125 4.35 -0.59 0.20
C GLN A 125 3.54 -0.10 -0.99
N VAL A 126 3.58 1.21 -1.21
CA VAL A 126 2.95 1.88 -2.36
C VAL A 126 4.00 2.83 -2.92
N ALA A 127 4.27 2.74 -4.23
CA ALA A 127 5.10 3.73 -4.91
C ALA A 127 4.39 5.09 -4.92
N GLU A 128 5.04 6.15 -4.44
CA GLU A 128 4.43 7.49 -4.47
C GLU A 128 4.51 8.10 -5.88
N GLN A 129 3.54 7.74 -6.71
CA GLN A 129 3.34 8.27 -8.06
C GLN A 129 1.89 8.70 -8.28
N SER A 130 1.60 9.30 -9.43
CA SER A 130 0.23 9.69 -9.77
C SER A 130 -0.56 8.47 -10.22
N TYR A 131 -1.63 8.17 -9.49
CA TYR A 131 -2.61 7.16 -9.84
C TYR A 131 -3.89 7.87 -10.26
N SER A 132 -4.55 7.39 -11.32
CA SER A 132 -5.81 8.00 -11.71
C SER A 132 -6.70 7.05 -12.47
N ALA A 133 -8.00 7.26 -12.34
CA ALA A 133 -9.01 6.65 -13.19
C ALA A 133 -10.12 7.66 -13.47
N VAL A 134 -10.69 7.54 -14.67
CA VAL A 134 -11.91 8.26 -15.04
C VAL A 134 -13.04 7.79 -14.12
N LYS A 135 -13.93 8.71 -13.72
CA LYS A 135 -15.15 8.36 -12.99
C LYS A 135 -16.02 7.41 -13.83
N GLY A 136 -16.41 6.27 -13.25
CA GLY A 136 -17.04 5.15 -13.97
C GLY A 136 -16.05 4.16 -14.60
N GLY A 137 -14.75 4.45 -14.55
CA GLY A 137 -13.69 3.61 -15.11
C GLY A 137 -12.95 2.79 -14.04
N SER A 138 -11.75 2.32 -14.40
CA SER A 138 -10.90 1.54 -13.51
C SER A 138 -9.41 1.84 -13.70
N LEU A 139 -8.64 1.71 -12.63
CA LEU A 139 -7.18 1.69 -12.64
C LEU A 139 -6.71 0.25 -12.48
N VAL A 140 -5.73 -0.17 -13.28
CA VAL A 140 -5.00 -1.43 -13.07
C VAL A 140 -3.64 -1.11 -12.47
N VAL A 141 -3.29 -1.82 -11.41
CA VAL A 141 -2.03 -1.64 -10.69
C VAL A 141 -1.33 -2.98 -10.56
N ASP A 142 -0.07 -3.02 -10.95
CA ASP A 142 0.81 -4.17 -10.73
C ASP A 142 1.10 -4.36 -9.23
N ASN A 143 1.07 -5.62 -8.79
CA ASN A 143 1.27 -6.02 -7.40
C ASN A 143 2.66 -6.59 -7.12
N GLY A 144 3.53 -6.67 -8.15
CA GLY A 144 4.92 -7.10 -8.00
C GLY A 144 5.88 -5.94 -7.70
N THR A 145 5.61 -4.77 -8.28
CA THR A 145 6.52 -3.62 -8.29
C THR A 145 5.93 -2.35 -7.72
N VAL A 146 4.66 -2.05 -8.01
CA VAL A 146 4.04 -0.74 -7.74
C VAL A 146 3.36 -0.67 -6.38
N MET A 147 2.53 -1.65 -6.04
CA MET A 147 1.97 -1.79 -4.70
C MET A 147 2.23 -3.21 -4.21
N ARG A 148 2.76 -3.40 -3.00
CA ARG A 148 3.26 -4.69 -2.52
C ARG A 148 2.83 -5.00 -1.09
N TYR A 149 2.97 -6.27 -0.71
CA TYR A 149 2.83 -6.78 0.66
C TYR A 149 1.43 -6.68 1.28
N PHE A 150 0.40 -6.79 0.44
CA PHE A 150 -0.99 -7.03 0.87
C PHE A 150 -1.43 -8.45 0.53
N GLU A 151 -2.44 -8.92 1.25
CA GLU A 151 -3.14 -10.17 0.96
C GLU A 151 -3.94 -10.04 -0.35
N ARG A 152 -3.76 -10.99 -1.27
CA ARG A 152 -4.46 -11.02 -2.56
C ARG A 152 -5.85 -11.64 -2.42
N ASP A 153 -6.64 -11.06 -1.52
CA ASP A 153 -8.00 -11.48 -1.18
C ASP A 153 -8.84 -10.21 -0.95
N ALA A 154 -9.89 -10.00 -1.75
CA ALA A 154 -10.74 -8.81 -1.69
C ALA A 154 -11.63 -8.76 -0.43
N ALA A 155 -11.76 -9.86 0.30
CA ALA A 155 -12.39 -9.86 1.62
C ALA A 155 -11.48 -9.29 2.70
N LYS A 156 -10.15 -9.41 2.52
CA LYS A 156 -9.14 -9.01 3.50
C LYS A 156 -8.38 -7.74 3.14
N THR A 157 -8.43 -7.35 1.88
CA THR A 157 -7.82 -6.12 1.38
C THR A 157 -8.89 -5.16 0.91
N LYS A 158 -8.80 -3.92 1.38
CA LYS A 158 -9.73 -2.84 1.05
C LYS A 158 -8.96 -1.61 0.59
N PHE A 159 -9.52 -0.92 -0.40
CA PHE A 159 -8.93 0.25 -1.03
C PHE A 159 -9.87 1.44 -0.85
N PHE A 160 -9.34 2.54 -0.36
CA PHE A 160 -10.13 3.72 -0.05
C PHE A 160 -9.49 4.98 -0.61
N ILE A 161 -10.34 5.90 -1.04
CA ILE A 161 -9.95 7.29 -1.31
C ILE A 161 -10.44 8.17 -0.16
N ILE A 162 -9.64 9.18 0.19
CA ILE A 162 -9.94 10.11 1.28
C ILE A 162 -9.92 11.54 0.73
N ASP A 163 -11.04 12.25 0.92
CA ASP A 163 -11.22 13.63 0.46
C ASP A 163 -10.64 14.68 1.44
N ASP A 164 -10.82 15.97 1.12
CA ASP A 164 -10.36 17.09 1.97
C ASP A 164 -11.10 17.20 3.30
N GLN A 165 -12.30 16.65 3.37
CA GLN A 165 -13.11 16.60 4.58
C GLN A 165 -12.77 15.36 5.43
N ASN A 166 -11.76 14.58 5.05
CA ASN A 166 -11.40 13.27 5.61
C ASN A 166 -12.50 12.22 5.50
N THR A 167 -13.47 12.40 4.61
CA THR A 167 -14.45 11.37 4.27
C THR A 167 -13.73 10.25 3.55
N THR A 168 -13.95 9.02 4.01
CA THR A 168 -13.36 7.83 3.41
C THR A 168 -14.40 7.13 2.54
N THR A 169 -14.06 6.87 1.29
CA THR A 169 -14.91 6.13 0.34
C THR A 169 -14.18 4.87 -0.11
N GLU A 170 -14.80 3.70 0.11
CA GLU A 170 -14.29 2.42 -0.37
C GLU A 170 -14.48 2.32 -1.88
N LEU A 171 -13.41 1.94 -2.58
CA LEU A 171 -13.45 1.62 -4.00
C LEU A 171 -13.44 0.09 -4.17
N PRO A 172 -14.34 -0.47 -5.01
CA PRO A 172 -14.29 -1.88 -5.34
C PRO A 172 -12.94 -2.25 -5.95
N LEU A 173 -12.43 -3.43 -5.58
CA LEU A 173 -11.22 -3.99 -6.14
C LEU A 173 -11.39 -5.46 -6.52
N GLU A 174 -10.60 -5.89 -7.49
CA GLU A 174 -10.50 -7.26 -7.98
C GLU A 174 -9.03 -7.63 -8.17
N PHE A 175 -8.61 -8.79 -7.66
CA PHE A 175 -7.27 -9.34 -7.94
C PHE A 175 -7.33 -10.28 -9.14
N PHE A 176 -6.34 -10.19 -10.03
CA PHE A 176 -6.25 -11.06 -11.20
C PHE A 176 -4.80 -11.27 -11.64
N ILE A 177 -4.59 -12.18 -12.59
CA ILE A 177 -3.33 -12.32 -13.33
C ILE A 177 -3.54 -11.68 -14.70
N SER A 178 -2.73 -10.67 -15.04
CA SER A 178 -2.81 -10.00 -16.34
C SER A 178 -2.33 -10.91 -17.47
N GLY A 179 -2.64 -10.56 -18.72
CA GLY A 179 -2.32 -11.38 -19.89
C GLY A 179 -0.81 -11.66 -20.10
N ASN A 180 0.05 -10.87 -19.46
CA ASN A 180 1.51 -11.05 -19.41
C ASN A 180 1.99 -11.95 -18.24
N GLY A 181 1.08 -12.52 -17.45
CA GLY A 181 1.39 -13.38 -16.30
C GLY A 181 1.69 -12.63 -15.00
N GLU A 182 1.61 -11.29 -14.99
CA GLU A 182 1.87 -10.50 -13.79
C GLU A 182 0.68 -10.48 -12.84
N SER A 183 0.98 -10.38 -11.54
CA SER A 183 -0.04 -10.27 -10.51
C SER A 183 -0.53 -8.84 -10.42
N SER A 184 -1.81 -8.60 -10.66
CA SER A 184 -2.39 -7.26 -10.72
C SER A 184 -3.65 -7.14 -9.86
N MET A 185 -4.03 -5.88 -9.60
CA MET A 185 -5.34 -5.53 -9.07
C MET A 185 -6.00 -4.47 -9.95
N ARG A 186 -7.32 -4.57 -10.08
CA ARG A 186 -8.17 -3.56 -10.72
C ARG A 186 -8.94 -2.85 -9.63
N ILE A 187 -8.86 -1.52 -9.61
CA ILE A 187 -9.64 -0.65 -8.73
C ILE A 187 -10.67 0.07 -9.58
N SER A 188 -11.94 -0.09 -9.25
CA SER A 188 -13.04 0.53 -10.00
C SER A 188 -13.47 1.82 -9.31
N VAL A 189 -13.62 2.89 -10.10
CA VAL A 189 -14.15 4.16 -9.62
C VAL A 189 -15.62 4.24 -10.05
N PRO A 190 -16.59 4.10 -9.13
CA PRO A 190 -17.99 4.05 -9.50
C PRO A 190 -18.50 5.42 -9.97
N ASP A 191 -19.39 5.42 -10.96
CA ASP A 191 -20.10 6.63 -11.40
C ASP A 191 -21.32 6.90 -10.52
N VAL A 192 -21.04 7.31 -9.28
CA VAL A 192 -22.07 7.66 -8.28
C VAL A 192 -21.82 9.04 -7.71
N ALA A 193 -22.85 9.70 -7.19
CA ALA A 193 -22.75 11.06 -6.65
C ALA A 193 -21.77 11.18 -5.47
N ALA A 194 -21.59 10.10 -4.71
CA ALA A 194 -20.67 10.04 -3.58
C ALA A 194 -19.19 10.15 -3.99
N VAL A 195 -18.84 9.77 -5.22
CA VAL A 195 -17.48 9.87 -5.75
C VAL A 195 -17.41 11.10 -6.65
N LYS A 196 -16.72 12.14 -6.19
CA LYS A 196 -16.52 13.37 -6.96
C LYS A 196 -15.26 13.26 -7.80
N VAL A 197 -15.17 14.08 -8.85
CA VAL A 197 -13.91 14.30 -9.56
C VAL A 197 -13.01 15.14 -8.65
N GLY A 198 -11.72 14.82 -8.61
CA GLY A 198 -10.77 15.49 -7.73
C GLY A 198 -9.56 14.62 -7.37
N ALA A 199 -8.69 15.18 -6.53
CA ALA A 199 -7.54 14.48 -5.96
C ALA A 199 -7.81 14.01 -4.53
N TYR A 200 -7.36 12.80 -4.22
CA TYR A 200 -7.62 12.07 -2.99
C TYR A 200 -6.34 11.47 -2.42
N LYS A 201 -6.27 11.40 -1.07
CA LYS A 201 -5.30 10.50 -0.43
C LYS A 201 -5.75 9.06 -0.62
N LEU A 202 -4.79 8.16 -0.66
CA LEU A 202 -5.01 6.73 -0.77
C LEU A 202 -4.89 6.09 0.61
N ARG A 203 -5.82 5.21 0.96
CA ARG A 203 -5.69 4.28 2.09
C ARG A 203 -5.91 2.85 1.62
N ILE A 204 -5.03 1.94 2.07
CA ILE A 204 -5.15 0.51 1.83
C ILE A 204 -5.09 -0.19 3.18
N THR A 205 -6.07 -1.02 3.49
CA THR A 205 -6.03 -1.91 4.66
C THR A 205 -5.88 -3.34 4.17
N SER A 206 -4.93 -4.09 4.71
CA SER A 206 -4.72 -5.49 4.34
C SER A 206 -4.07 -6.28 5.46
N GLY A 207 -4.73 -7.33 5.92
CA GLY A 207 -4.27 -8.14 7.05
C GLY A 207 -4.11 -7.27 8.31
N ILE A 208 -2.91 -7.25 8.87
CA ILE A 208 -2.59 -6.46 10.08
C ILE A 208 -2.13 -5.03 9.78
N HIS A 209 -1.94 -4.68 8.50
CA HIS A 209 -1.36 -3.41 8.10
C HIS A 209 -2.37 -2.46 7.47
N THR A 210 -2.12 -1.18 7.69
CA THR A 210 -2.81 -0.08 7.00
C THR A 210 -1.78 0.89 6.47
N TYR A 211 -1.88 1.22 5.19
CA TYR A 211 -1.15 2.31 4.56
C TYR A 211 -2.09 3.48 4.34
N THR A 212 -1.61 4.71 4.56
CA THR A 212 -2.30 5.93 4.13
C THR A 212 -1.26 6.88 3.55
N SER A 213 -1.49 7.36 2.34
CA SER A 213 -0.56 8.28 1.68
C SER A 213 -0.54 9.64 2.37
N ALA A 214 0.64 10.27 2.41
CA ALA A 214 0.78 11.63 2.91
C ALA A 214 0.11 12.64 1.96
N ASN A 215 0.36 12.46 0.66
CA ASN A 215 -0.13 13.31 -0.42
C ASN A 215 -1.38 12.73 -1.09
N LYS A 216 -2.10 13.59 -1.82
CA LYS A 216 -3.25 13.19 -2.62
C LYS A 216 -2.80 12.58 -3.95
N ILE A 217 -2.37 11.33 -3.90
CA ILE A 217 -1.76 10.63 -5.03
C ILE A 217 -2.76 9.95 -5.98
N PHE A 218 -4.06 9.97 -5.66
CA PHE A 218 -5.11 9.35 -6.49
C PHE A 218 -6.06 10.39 -7.07
N GLY A 219 -6.15 10.48 -8.39
CA GLY A 219 -7.05 11.37 -9.12
C GLY A 219 -8.27 10.62 -9.67
N VAL A 220 -9.46 11.09 -9.32
CA VAL A 220 -10.70 10.75 -10.04
C VAL A 220 -10.88 11.79 -11.14
N LEU A 221 -10.95 11.36 -12.39
CA LEU A 221 -10.92 12.25 -13.56
C LEU A 221 -12.26 12.31 -14.30
N TYR A 222 -12.48 13.41 -15.04
CA TYR A 222 -13.51 13.45 -16.07
C TYR A 222 -13.11 12.61 -17.29
N GLY A 223 -14.09 11.97 -17.94
CA GLY A 223 -13.86 11.03 -19.04
C GLY A 223 -13.76 11.66 -20.43
N ALA A 224 -14.56 12.68 -20.72
CA ALA A 224 -14.58 13.36 -22.01
C ALA A 224 -14.05 14.78 -21.88
N ARG A 225 -13.23 15.23 -22.84
CA ARG A 225 -12.75 16.61 -22.94
C ARG A 225 -13.84 17.49 -23.57
N PRO A 226 -14.02 18.74 -23.11
CA PRO A 226 -14.88 19.67 -23.83
C PRO A 226 -14.30 19.99 -25.20
N VAL A 227 -15.19 20.34 -26.12
CA VAL A 227 -14.87 20.82 -27.46
C VAL A 227 -15.61 22.13 -27.66
N ALA A 228 -14.90 23.16 -28.11
CA ALA A 228 -15.53 24.42 -28.51
C ALA A 228 -15.82 24.41 -30.02
N ASP A 229 -16.90 25.07 -30.40
CA ASP A 229 -17.23 25.26 -31.81
C ASP A 229 -16.30 26.29 -32.45
N GLU A 230 -16.05 26.14 -33.75
CA GLU A 230 -15.26 27.11 -34.52
C GLU A 230 -15.98 28.46 -34.61
N VAL A 231 -15.24 29.54 -34.45
CA VAL A 231 -15.73 30.90 -34.66
C VAL A 231 -15.33 31.38 -36.06
N SER A 232 -16.29 31.28 -36.99
CA SER A 232 -16.09 31.65 -38.41
C SER A 232 -16.65 33.02 -38.79
N THR A 233 -17.45 33.65 -37.91
CA THR A 233 -18.06 34.96 -38.16
C THR A 233 -17.38 36.06 -37.35
N PRO A 234 -17.25 37.29 -37.90
CA PRO A 234 -16.68 38.41 -37.17
C PRO A 234 -17.34 38.65 -35.82
N VAL A 235 -16.52 38.82 -34.78
CA VAL A 235 -16.99 39.06 -33.41
C VAL A 235 -16.72 40.51 -33.04
N THR A 236 -17.71 41.18 -32.45
CA THR A 236 -17.54 42.50 -31.83
C THR A 236 -17.99 42.44 -30.38
N VAL A 237 -17.11 42.83 -29.47
CA VAL A 237 -17.36 42.87 -28.02
C VAL A 237 -17.00 44.22 -27.43
N LYS A 238 -17.58 44.55 -26.28
CA LYS A 238 -17.29 45.78 -25.54
C LYS A 238 -16.47 45.46 -24.29
N GLN A 239 -15.53 46.33 -23.93
CA GLN A 239 -14.90 46.34 -22.62
C GLN A 239 -15.96 46.36 -21.50
N GLY A 240 -15.78 45.48 -20.50
CA GLY A 240 -16.76 45.27 -19.42
C GLY A 240 -18.02 44.49 -19.85
N GLY A 241 -18.18 44.17 -21.14
CA GLY A 241 -19.22 43.31 -21.67
C GLY A 241 -18.88 41.83 -21.54
N THR A 242 -19.58 41.00 -22.30
CA THR A 242 -19.46 39.54 -22.24
C THR A 242 -19.31 38.94 -23.63
N ILE A 243 -18.69 37.77 -23.70
CA ILE A 243 -18.65 36.92 -24.90
C ILE A 243 -19.08 35.51 -24.52
N THR A 244 -19.83 34.86 -25.41
CA THR A 244 -20.28 33.46 -25.21
C THR A 244 -19.73 32.59 -26.33
N PHE A 245 -19.08 31.49 -25.94
CA PHE A 245 -18.66 30.43 -26.86
C PHE A 245 -19.62 29.26 -26.78
N GLN A 246 -19.87 28.65 -27.93
CA GLN A 246 -20.66 27.42 -28.08
C GLN A 246 -19.72 26.21 -28.12
N GLY A 247 -20.26 25.04 -27.84
CA GLY A 247 -19.52 23.79 -27.87
C GLY A 247 -20.27 22.64 -27.25
N SER A 248 -19.53 21.63 -26.81
CA SER A 248 -20.05 20.44 -26.15
C SER A 248 -19.15 19.98 -25.01
N GLY A 249 -19.77 19.44 -23.96
CA GLY A 249 -19.08 18.83 -22.83
C GLY A 249 -18.33 19.83 -21.94
N PHE A 250 -18.72 21.11 -21.93
CA PHE A 250 -18.14 22.09 -21.01
C PHE A 250 -18.42 21.69 -19.56
N ILE A 251 -17.35 21.61 -18.77
CA ILE A 251 -17.35 21.14 -17.39
C ILE A 251 -16.31 21.93 -16.61
N ASP A 252 -16.66 22.32 -15.38
CA ASP A 252 -15.74 22.98 -14.44
C ASP A 252 -14.91 24.09 -15.14
N MET A 253 -15.59 24.91 -15.95
CA MET A 253 -14.94 25.93 -16.76
C MET A 253 -14.39 27.03 -15.85
N GLN A 254 -13.16 27.43 -16.11
CA GLN A 254 -12.42 28.46 -15.37
C GLN A 254 -12.11 29.63 -16.29
N GLU A 255 -11.13 30.49 -15.98
CA GLU A 255 -10.78 31.64 -16.80
C GLU A 255 -10.33 31.25 -18.22
N ALA A 256 -10.71 32.01 -19.25
CA ALA A 256 -10.09 31.87 -20.56
C ALA A 256 -8.83 32.73 -20.63
N ARG A 257 -7.82 32.24 -21.35
CA ARG A 257 -6.62 33.00 -21.69
C ARG A 257 -6.72 33.49 -23.12
N VAL A 258 -6.44 34.77 -23.32
CA VAL A 258 -6.23 35.35 -24.65
C VAL A 258 -4.75 35.67 -24.79
N PHE A 259 -4.13 35.13 -25.82
CA PHE A 259 -2.70 35.29 -26.06
C PHE A 259 -2.44 35.50 -27.55
N GLY A 260 -1.28 36.05 -27.88
CA GLY A 260 -0.82 36.21 -29.25
C GLY A 260 0.71 36.15 -29.28
N TYR A 261 1.32 36.67 -30.34
CA TYR A 261 2.76 36.68 -30.49
C TYR A 261 3.33 38.09 -30.64
N ASN A 262 4.53 38.28 -30.10
CA ASN A 262 5.37 39.43 -30.38
C ASN A 262 6.08 39.25 -31.74
N ALA A 263 6.70 40.30 -32.25
CA ALA A 263 7.45 40.25 -33.52
C ALA A 263 8.64 39.27 -33.49
N ASP A 264 9.15 38.94 -32.29
CA ASP A 264 10.21 37.96 -32.06
C ASP A 264 9.69 36.54 -31.84
N TRP A 265 8.39 36.29 -32.10
CA TRP A 265 7.69 35.02 -31.88
C TRP A 265 7.59 34.56 -30.43
N SER A 266 7.93 35.41 -29.46
CA SER A 266 7.61 35.13 -28.07
C SER A 266 6.10 35.27 -27.83
N GLU A 267 5.54 34.35 -27.05
CA GLU A 267 4.13 34.38 -26.66
C GLU A 267 3.88 35.56 -25.71
N LYS A 268 2.80 36.32 -25.97
CA LYS A 268 2.35 37.43 -25.12
C LYS A 268 0.93 37.15 -24.64
N GLU A 269 0.70 37.32 -23.34
CA GLU A 269 -0.67 37.32 -22.82
C GLU A 269 -1.31 38.67 -23.11
N VAL A 270 -2.49 38.64 -23.74
CA VAL A 270 -3.25 39.84 -24.13
C VAL A 270 -4.29 40.16 -23.06
N ALA A 271 -5.00 39.14 -22.58
CA ALA A 271 -5.99 39.26 -21.52
C ALA A 271 -6.29 37.90 -20.87
N SER A 272 -6.81 37.94 -19.64
CA SER A 272 -7.49 36.81 -19.01
C SER A 272 -8.97 37.16 -18.86
N LEU A 273 -9.85 36.30 -19.35
CA LEU A 273 -11.30 36.50 -19.32
C LEU A 273 -11.88 35.69 -18.16
N PRO A 274 -12.42 36.33 -17.11
CA PRO A 274 -13.10 35.62 -16.04
C PRO A 274 -14.34 34.91 -16.59
N VAL A 275 -14.54 33.66 -16.18
CA VAL A 275 -15.79 32.94 -16.46
C VAL A 275 -16.93 33.60 -15.68
N GLU A 276 -18.05 33.85 -16.35
CA GLU A 276 -19.28 34.32 -15.69
C GLU A 276 -20.25 33.18 -15.44
N SER A 277 -20.44 32.33 -16.45
CA SER A 277 -21.34 31.18 -16.36
C SER A 277 -21.00 30.15 -17.43
N PHE A 278 -21.42 28.92 -17.21
CA PHE A 278 -21.37 27.88 -18.24
C PHE A 278 -22.51 26.89 -18.07
N THR A 279 -22.85 26.24 -19.16
CA THR A 279 -23.66 25.02 -19.23
C THR A 279 -22.85 23.93 -19.94
N ALA A 280 -23.43 22.76 -20.20
CA ALA A 280 -22.74 21.72 -20.96
C ALA A 280 -22.43 22.12 -22.43
N THR A 281 -23.09 23.15 -22.97
CA THR A 281 -22.96 23.54 -24.38
C THR A 281 -22.58 25.01 -24.59
N THR A 282 -22.57 25.81 -23.53
CA THR A 282 -22.20 27.24 -23.59
C THR A 282 -21.24 27.60 -22.48
N VAL A 283 -20.34 28.54 -22.75
CA VAL A 283 -19.57 29.22 -21.70
C VAL A 283 -19.48 30.70 -22.00
N THR A 284 -19.81 31.51 -21.00
CA THR A 284 -19.81 32.97 -21.08
C THR A 284 -18.68 33.53 -20.23
N TYR A 285 -17.91 34.42 -20.83
CA TYR A 285 -16.79 35.12 -20.21
C TYR A 285 -17.02 36.61 -20.19
N ARG A 286 -16.50 37.27 -19.16
CA ARG A 286 -16.44 38.72 -19.09
C ARG A 286 -15.22 39.25 -19.85
N ILE A 287 -15.42 40.26 -20.68
CA ILE A 287 -14.35 41.04 -21.30
C ILE A 287 -13.85 42.07 -20.28
N PRO A 288 -12.60 41.98 -19.79
CA PRO A 288 -12.08 42.95 -18.82
C PRO A 288 -12.07 44.37 -19.41
N ALA A 289 -12.27 45.38 -18.56
CA ALA A 289 -12.09 46.78 -18.96
C ALA A 289 -10.63 47.09 -19.38
N THR A 290 -9.68 46.26 -18.95
CA THR A 290 -8.26 46.35 -19.29
C THR A 290 -7.91 45.66 -20.61
N PHE A 291 -8.83 44.95 -21.25
CA PHE A 291 -8.57 44.35 -22.57
C PHE A 291 -8.35 45.49 -23.57
N PRO A 292 -7.19 45.62 -24.23
CA PRO A 292 -6.94 46.74 -25.14
C PRO A 292 -7.98 46.81 -26.28
N ALA A 293 -8.54 47.99 -26.52
CA ALA A 293 -9.47 48.20 -27.63
C ALA A 293 -8.72 48.12 -28.96
N GLY A 294 -9.36 47.55 -29.99
CA GLY A 294 -8.73 47.35 -31.29
C GLY A 294 -9.40 46.28 -32.13
N VAL A 295 -8.84 46.05 -33.32
CA VAL A 295 -9.22 44.96 -34.22
C VAL A 295 -8.10 43.93 -34.20
N TYR A 296 -8.45 42.69 -33.88
CA TYR A 296 -7.57 41.55 -33.81
C TYR A 296 -7.96 40.50 -34.85
N GLU A 297 -7.05 39.59 -35.18
CA GLU A 297 -7.32 38.42 -36.00
C GLU A 297 -7.35 37.16 -35.12
N LEU A 298 -8.52 36.56 -34.95
CA LEU A 298 -8.63 35.27 -34.26
C LEU A 298 -7.96 34.19 -35.11
N GLY A 299 -7.03 33.44 -34.54
CA GLY A 299 -6.24 32.41 -35.25
C GLY A 299 -5.05 32.95 -36.05
N GLY A 300 -4.83 34.27 -36.04
CA GLY A 300 -3.72 34.93 -36.72
C GLY A 300 -2.38 34.72 -36.01
N TRP A 301 -1.31 34.59 -36.79
CA TRP A 301 0.06 34.41 -36.27
C TRP A 301 0.91 35.69 -36.29
N ASP A 302 0.34 36.78 -36.79
CA ASP A 302 1.01 38.08 -36.82
C ASP A 302 0.87 38.82 -35.48
N THR A 303 1.37 40.06 -35.44
CA THR A 303 1.33 40.89 -34.23
C THR A 303 -0.07 41.31 -33.77
N ASN A 304 -1.07 41.26 -34.66
CA ASN A 304 -2.50 41.54 -34.39
C ASN A 304 -3.30 40.25 -34.17
N GLY A 305 -2.67 39.10 -34.41
CA GLY A 305 -3.20 37.78 -34.14
C GLY A 305 -3.44 37.50 -32.66
N ILE A 306 -4.58 36.87 -32.37
CA ILE A 306 -4.92 36.37 -31.03
C ILE A 306 -5.46 34.95 -31.11
N PHE A 307 -5.23 34.20 -30.04
CA PHE A 307 -5.78 32.88 -29.77
C PHE A 307 -6.52 32.93 -28.44
N ILE A 308 -7.60 32.16 -28.34
CA ILE A 308 -8.41 32.06 -27.12
C ILE A 308 -8.37 30.60 -26.68
N ALA A 309 -7.93 30.39 -25.43
CA ALA A 309 -7.87 29.08 -24.81
C ALA A 309 -8.74 29.07 -23.55
N LEU A 310 -9.81 28.28 -23.57
CA LEU A 310 -10.78 28.17 -22.47
C LEU A 310 -10.25 27.20 -21.41
N ARG A 311 -9.95 27.67 -20.19
CA ARG A 311 -9.50 26.76 -19.13
C ARG A 311 -10.65 25.90 -18.62
N THR A 312 -10.38 24.63 -18.37
CA THR A 312 -11.30 23.65 -17.77
C THR A 312 -10.63 22.96 -16.57
N SER A 313 -11.25 21.92 -16.05
CA SER A 313 -10.80 21.20 -14.85
C SER A 313 -9.33 20.75 -14.94
N ASP A 314 -8.63 20.84 -13.82
CA ASP A 314 -7.29 20.28 -13.67
C ASP A 314 -7.31 18.73 -13.61
N TYR A 315 -8.49 18.12 -13.41
CA TYR A 315 -8.69 16.67 -13.25
C TYR A 315 -9.11 15.99 -14.56
N MET A 316 -8.34 16.21 -15.62
CA MET A 316 -8.55 15.61 -16.94
C MET A 316 -7.26 15.09 -17.55
N GLY A 317 -7.32 13.95 -18.24
CA GLY A 317 -6.18 13.38 -18.97
C GLY A 317 -4.99 13.03 -18.07
N PHE A 318 -3.82 13.60 -18.36
CA PHE A 318 -2.55 13.31 -17.69
C PHE A 318 -2.40 14.05 -16.35
N TRP A 319 -3.37 13.87 -15.45
CA TRP A 319 -3.32 14.47 -14.12
C TRP A 319 -2.08 13.98 -13.34
N ARG A 320 -1.48 14.90 -12.58
CA ARG A 320 -0.33 14.63 -11.74
C ARG A 320 -0.47 15.29 -10.37
N TRP A 321 -0.17 14.54 -9.31
CA TRP A 321 -0.26 15.04 -7.94
C TRP A 321 0.85 16.04 -7.59
N ASP A 322 2.02 15.87 -8.20
CA ASP A 322 3.23 16.67 -7.94
C ASP A 322 3.34 17.92 -8.82
N LYS A 323 2.55 17.97 -9.90
CA LYS A 323 2.51 19.10 -10.83
C LYS A 323 1.12 19.25 -11.44
N VAL A 324 0.37 20.24 -10.97
CA VAL A 324 -0.94 20.55 -11.55
C VAL A 324 -0.74 21.07 -12.97
N GLN A 325 -1.33 20.36 -13.95
CA GLN A 325 -1.34 20.77 -15.35
C GLN A 325 -2.68 21.42 -15.66
N LYS A 326 -2.64 22.70 -16.07
CA LYS A 326 -3.84 23.39 -16.55
C LYS A 326 -4.28 22.79 -17.88
N ASN A 327 -5.56 22.48 -18.00
CA ASN A 327 -6.17 21.99 -19.24
C ASN A 327 -6.91 23.13 -19.94
N TYR A 328 -6.76 23.19 -21.25
CA TYR A 328 -7.41 24.20 -22.09
C TYR A 328 -8.14 23.55 -23.27
N VAL A 329 -9.20 24.22 -23.69
CA VAL A 329 -9.94 23.96 -24.92
C VAL A 329 -9.72 25.17 -25.82
N ASN A 330 -9.05 24.96 -26.94
CA ASN A 330 -8.77 26.06 -27.86
C ASN A 330 -10.04 26.43 -28.63
N ILE A 331 -10.22 27.73 -28.87
CA ILE A 331 -11.17 28.23 -29.84
C ILE A 331 -10.48 28.27 -31.19
N ASP A 332 -10.95 27.44 -32.12
CA ASP A 332 -10.53 27.51 -33.51
C ASP A 332 -11.34 28.57 -34.26
N GLY A 333 -10.76 29.16 -35.29
CA GLY A 333 -11.40 30.16 -36.12
C GLY A 333 -10.40 31.02 -36.86
N SER A 334 -10.84 31.63 -37.96
CA SER A 334 -10.05 32.56 -38.77
C SER A 334 -10.94 33.75 -39.15
N THR A 335 -11.10 34.69 -38.23
CA THR A 335 -12.03 35.82 -38.41
C THR A 335 -11.60 37.04 -37.60
N SER A 336 -12.23 38.20 -37.83
CA SER A 336 -11.92 39.42 -37.08
C SER A 336 -12.58 39.42 -35.70
N PHE A 337 -11.83 39.90 -34.72
CA PHE A 337 -12.26 40.06 -33.33
C PHE A 337 -12.07 41.52 -32.91
N THR A 338 -13.15 42.27 -32.78
CA THR A 338 -13.13 43.70 -32.48
C THR A 338 -13.52 43.97 -31.02
N VAL A 339 -12.66 44.68 -30.29
CA VAL A 339 -12.92 45.14 -28.92
C VAL A 339 -13.16 46.64 -28.91
N THR A 340 -14.34 47.06 -28.47
CA THR A 340 -14.72 48.46 -28.34
C THR A 340 -14.65 48.93 -26.88
N PRO A 341 -14.35 50.23 -26.63
CA PRO A 341 -14.39 50.81 -25.28
C PRO A 341 -15.78 50.77 -24.64
#